data_AF-A0A7J3PLT7-F1
#
_entry.id   AF-A0A7J3PLT7-F1
#
_cell.length_a   1.000
_cell.length_b   1.000
_cell.length_c   1.000
_cell.angle_alpha   90.00
_cell.angle_beta   90.00
_cell.angle_gamma   90.00
#
_symmetry.space_group_name_H-M   'P 1'
#
loop_
_entity.id
_entity.type
_entity.pdbx_description
1 polymer ?
#
loop_
_entity_poly.entity_id
_entity_poly.type
_entity_poly.pdbx_seq_one_letter_code
_entity_poly.pdbx_strand_id
1 'polypeptide(L)'
;MCGVRVRVYRVTAYNDPETGRPGKLIELVEVRRREGAFVGPGTEETLIAQRLIQGVFIQLQGLGLVPPPRDAMYPKITLILSEEEYERLGVRFDVNEEFELEFKDGKISFNPI
;
A
#
# COMPACT_ATOMS: atom_id res chain seq x y z
N MET A 1 -9.41 9.03 16.13
CA MET A 1 -9.70 7.65 15.70
C MET A 1 -8.44 7.12 15.04
N CYS A 2 -8.00 5.90 15.38
CA CYS A 2 -6.68 5.35 15.02
C CYS A 2 -6.84 4.23 13.96
N GLY A 3 -7.55 4.54 12.87
CA GLY A 3 -7.66 3.62 11.73
C GLY A 3 -6.44 3.70 10.81
N VAL A 4 -6.20 2.64 10.06
CA VAL A 4 -5.16 2.61 9.02
C VAL A 4 -5.82 2.78 7.66
N ARG A 5 -5.39 3.79 6.90
CA ARG A 5 -5.88 4.00 5.54
C ARG A 5 -5.25 3.00 4.58
N VAL A 6 -6.07 2.31 3.80
CA VAL A 6 -5.63 1.39 2.76
C VAL A 6 -6.32 1.70 1.45
N ARG A 7 -5.72 1.27 0.35
CA ARG A 7 -6.36 1.23 -0.97
C ARG A 7 -6.37 -0.19 -1.51
N VAL A 8 -7.38 -0.52 -2.29
CA VAL A 8 -7.42 -1.75 -3.07
C VAL A 8 -6.41 -1.62 -4.21
N TYR A 9 -5.35 -2.40 -4.15
CA TYR A 9 -4.32 -2.43 -5.17
C TYR A 9 -4.73 -3.30 -6.36
N ARG A 10 -5.29 -4.48 -6.06
CA ARG A 10 -5.65 -5.46 -7.08
C ARG A 10 -6.78 -6.35 -6.60
N VAL A 11 -7.65 -6.72 -7.53
CA VAL A 11 -8.62 -7.81 -7.38
C VAL A 11 -8.39 -8.77 -8.53
N THR A 12 -8.23 -10.06 -8.21
CA THR A 12 -7.93 -11.11 -9.20
C THR A 12 -8.79 -12.32 -8.94
N ALA A 13 -9.18 -13.04 -9.99
CA ALA A 13 -9.80 -14.34 -9.83
C ALA A 13 -8.78 -15.32 -9.24
N TYR A 14 -9.24 -16.16 -8.32
CA TYR A 14 -8.48 -17.23 -7.70
C TYR A 14 -9.28 -18.52 -7.82
N ASN A 15 -8.63 -19.62 -8.21
CA ASN A 15 -9.26 -20.94 -8.18
C ASN A 15 -8.59 -21.73 -7.06
N ASP A 16 -9.40 -22.22 -6.12
CA ASP A 16 -8.93 -23.07 -5.04
C ASP A 16 -8.26 -24.32 -5.64
N PRO A 17 -6.97 -24.60 -5.32
CA PRO A 17 -6.22 -25.70 -5.90
C PRO A 17 -6.71 -27.08 -5.44
N GLU A 18 -7.38 -27.17 -4.29
CA GLU A 18 -7.92 -28.42 -3.76
C GLU A 18 -9.34 -28.66 -4.24
N THR A 19 -10.21 -27.65 -4.16
CA THR A 19 -11.65 -27.80 -4.45
C THR A 19 -12.03 -27.40 -5.86
N GLY A 20 -11.17 -26.68 -6.59
CA GLY A 20 -11.44 -26.12 -7.92
C GLY A 20 -12.47 -25.00 -7.93
N ARG A 21 -12.95 -24.55 -6.77
CA ARG A 21 -13.98 -23.52 -6.68
C ARG A 21 -13.41 -22.14 -7.02
N PRO A 22 -14.17 -21.30 -7.73
CA PRO A 22 -13.77 -19.93 -8.00
C PRO A 22 -13.86 -19.08 -6.73
N GLY A 23 -13.01 -18.07 -6.68
CA GLY A 23 -12.90 -17.11 -5.61
C GLY A 23 -12.16 -15.86 -6.06
N LYS A 24 -11.87 -14.98 -5.11
CA LYS A 24 -11.22 -13.69 -5.33
C LYS A 24 -10.00 -13.55 -4.43
N LEU A 25 -8.93 -13.04 -5.02
CA LEU A 25 -7.74 -12.57 -4.34
C LEU A 25 -7.75 -11.03 -4.37
N ILE A 26 -7.91 -10.42 -3.20
CA ILE A 26 -7.93 -8.96 -3.01
C ILE A 26 -6.66 -8.56 -2.28
N GLU A 27 -5.91 -7.64 -2.87
CA GLU A 27 -4.68 -7.07 -2.28
C GLU A 27 -4.94 -5.64 -1.84
N LEU A 28 -4.80 -5.36 -0.55
CA LEU A 28 -4.92 -4.02 0.03
C LEU A 28 -3.54 -3.52 0.48
N VAL A 29 -3.25 -2.27 0.13
CA VAL A 29 -1.96 -1.63 0.43
C VAL A 29 -2.18 -0.40 1.28
N GLU A 30 -1.31 -0.19 2.25
CA GLU A 30 -1.37 0.95 3.17
C GLU A 30 -1.07 2.26 2.42
N VAL A 31 -1.97 3.22 2.57
CA VAL A 31 -1.79 4.58 2.06
C VAL A 31 -1.01 5.36 3.11
N ARG A 32 0.31 5.33 3.00
CA ARG A 32 1.18 6.16 3.83
C ARG A 32 1.15 7.58 3.30
N ARG A 33 0.66 8.53 4.11
CA ARG A 33 1.00 9.94 3.91
C ARG A 33 2.53 9.99 4.04
N ARG A 34 3.25 10.30 2.96
CA ARG A 34 4.62 10.78 3.10
C ARG A 34 4.51 12.07 3.90
N GLU A 35 4.69 11.98 5.21
CA GLU A 35 5.16 13.13 5.96
C GLU A 35 6.46 13.50 5.24
N GLY A 36 6.43 14.63 4.53
CA GLY A 36 7.58 15.11 3.78
C GLY A 36 8.78 15.01 4.70
N ALA A 37 9.86 14.40 4.20
CA ALA A 37 11.11 14.26 4.94
C ALA A 37 11.32 15.55 5.76
N PHE A 38 11.27 15.44 7.09
CA PHE A 38 11.36 16.58 7.97
C PHE A 38 12.71 17.23 7.67
N VAL A 39 12.72 18.25 6.82
CA VAL A 39 13.86 19.14 6.64
C VAL A 39 13.84 19.99 7.90
N GLY A 40 14.40 19.44 8.97
CA GLY A 40 14.75 20.25 10.13
C GLY A 40 15.63 21.43 9.66
N PRO A 41 15.71 22.52 10.44
CA PRO A 41 16.53 23.67 10.07
C PRO A 41 18.00 23.25 10.04
N GLY A 42 18.47 22.78 8.88
CA GLY A 42 19.87 22.51 8.61
C GLY A 42 20.59 23.81 8.31
N THR A 43 21.84 23.91 8.74
CA THR A 43 22.75 24.98 8.29
C THR A 43 22.88 24.98 6.76
N GLU A 44 23.28 26.09 6.14
CA GLU A 44 23.50 26.18 4.69
C GLU A 44 24.36 25.02 4.15
N GLU A 45 25.39 24.64 4.90
CA GLU A 45 26.28 23.52 4.59
C GLU A 45 25.54 22.18 4.49
N THR A 46 24.56 21.96 5.37
CA THR A 46 23.74 20.74 5.39
C THR A 46 22.80 20.69 4.18
N LEU A 47 22.22 21.83 3.80
CA LEU A 47 21.36 21.95 2.63
C LEU A 47 22.15 21.73 1.32
N ILE A 48 23.37 22.26 1.25
CA ILE A 48 24.27 22.06 0.10
C ILE A 48 24.67 20.58 0.00
N ALA A 49 25.10 19.95 1.10
CA ALA A 49 25.44 18.53 1.12
C ALA A 49 24.26 17.65 0.69
N GLN A 50 23.05 17.96 1.16
CA GLN A 50 21.84 17.21 0.79
C GLN A 50 21.51 17.33 -0.71
N ARG A 51 21.65 18.53 -1.29
CA ARG A 51 21.46 18.75 -2.74
C ARG A 51 22.49 18.01 -3.58
N LEU A 52 23.75 17.97 -3.14
CA LEU A 52 24.81 17.20 -3.81
C LEU A 52 24.50 15.70 -3.78
N ILE A 53 24.10 15.17 -2.62
CA ILE A 53 23.73 13.75 -2.47
C ILE A 53 22.53 13.41 -3.36
N GLN A 54 21.48 14.24 -3.37
CA GLN A 54 20.33 14.05 -4.25
C GLN A 54 20.72 14.09 -5.73
N GLY A 55 21.59 15.02 -6.14
CA GLY A 55 22.08 15.12 -7.51
C GLY A 55 22.86 13.88 -7.96
N VAL A 56 23.74 13.35 -7.12
CA VAL A 56 24.45 12.09 -7.38
C VAL A 56 23.47 10.93 -7.48
N PHE A 57 22.48 10.86 -6.59
CA PHE A 57 21.48 9.79 -6.59
C PHE A 57 20.66 9.75 -7.89
N ILE A 58 20.25 10.91 -8.40
CA ILE A 58 19.53 11.05 -9.67
C ILE A 58 20.40 10.60 -10.85
N GLN A 59 21.69 10.94 -10.86
CA GLN A 59 22.62 10.50 -11.91
C GLN A 59 22.81 8.98 -11.92
N LEU A 60 22.94 8.37 -10.74
CA LEU A 60 23.07 6.91 -10.62
C LEU A 60 21.79 6.17 -11.06
N GLN A 61 20.61 6.75 -10.83
CA GLN A 61 19.34 6.24 -11.37
C GLN A 61 19.31 6.31 -12.91
N GLY A 62 19.80 7.39 -13.51
CA GLY A 62 19.90 7.54 -14.97
C GLY A 62 20.81 6.50 -15.64
N LEU A 63 21.81 5.99 -14.91
CA LEU A 63 22.71 4.93 -15.34
C LEU A 63 22.16 3.51 -15.07
N GLY A 64 20.96 3.39 -14.49
CA GLY A 64 20.36 2.10 -14.13
C GLY A 64 21.06 1.34 -12.99
N LEU A 65 22.01 1.99 -12.30
CA LEU A 65 22.77 1.40 -11.19
C LEU A 65 21.99 1.38 -9.89
N VAL A 66 20.93 2.19 -9.82
CA VAL A 66 20.00 2.25 -8.69
C VAL A 66 18.62 1.89 -9.23
N PRO A 67 17.93 0.89 -8.66
CA PRO A 67 16.58 0.58 -9.07
C PRO A 67 15.71 1.84 -8.93
N PRO A 68 14.78 2.10 -9.86
CA PRO A 68 13.85 3.20 -9.70
C PRO A 68 13.19 3.07 -8.33
N PRO A 69 12.85 4.19 -7.66
CA PRO A 69 12.06 4.12 -6.44
C PRO A 69 10.80 3.36 -6.81
N ARG A 70 10.74 2.07 -6.46
CA ARG A 70 9.51 1.30 -6.54
C ARG A 70 8.56 2.15 -5.73
N ASP A 71 7.46 2.61 -6.32
CA ASP A 71 6.37 3.18 -5.52
C ASP A 71 6.20 2.21 -4.38
N ALA A 72 6.57 2.64 -3.18
CA ALA A 72 6.79 1.73 -2.08
C ALA A 72 5.41 1.23 -1.72
N MET A 73 5.06 0.09 -2.28
CA MET A 73 3.80 -0.55 -2.04
C MET A 73 3.98 -1.23 -0.70
N TYR A 74 3.13 -0.86 0.26
CA TYR A 74 3.17 -1.40 1.61
C TYR A 74 1.99 -2.36 1.75
N PRO A 75 2.15 -3.67 1.47
CA PRO A 75 1.06 -4.62 1.62
C PRO A 75 0.53 -4.57 3.05
N LYS A 76 -0.79 -4.50 3.20
CA LYS A 76 -1.44 -4.45 4.52
C LYS A 76 -2.25 -5.70 4.81
N ILE A 77 -3.10 -6.10 3.86
CA ILE A 77 -3.94 -7.28 3.96
C ILE A 77 -4.07 -7.89 2.55
N THR A 78 -3.95 -9.21 2.46
CA THR A 78 -4.38 -9.97 1.28
C THR A 78 -5.51 -10.89 1.73
N LEU A 79 -6.66 -10.80 1.07
CA LEU A 79 -7.80 -11.66 1.30
C LEU A 79 -7.89 -12.64 0.13
N ILE A 80 -7.95 -13.94 0.45
CA ILE A 80 -8.26 -14.98 -0.51
C ILE A 80 -9.57 -15.58 -0.04
N LEU A 81 -10.64 -15.30 -0.77
CA LEU A 81 -12.01 -15.63 -0.38
C LEU A 81 -12.66 -16.44 -1.48
N SER A 82 -13.45 -17.44 -1.12
CA SER A 82 -14.46 -17.99 -2.02
C SER A 82 -15.50 -16.92 -2.39
N GLU A 83 -16.25 -17.13 -3.48
CA GLU A 83 -17.35 -16.22 -3.86
C GLU A 83 -18.38 -16.06 -2.71
N GLU A 84 -18.71 -17.13 -1.98
CA GLU A 84 -19.64 -17.09 -0.84
C GLU A 84 -19.10 -16.26 0.33
N GLU A 85 -17.81 -16.39 0.66
CA GLU A 85 -17.18 -15.57 1.71
C GLU A 85 -17.11 -14.10 1.32
N TYR A 86 -16.83 -13.81 0.04
CA TYR A 86 -16.84 -12.45 -0.48
C TYR A 86 -18.23 -11.81 -0.38
N GLU A 87 -19.29 -12.55 -0.75
CA GLU A 87 -20.67 -12.09 -0.60
C GLU A 87 -21.05 -11.85 0.88
N ARG A 88 -20.68 -12.79 1.78
CA ARG A 88 -20.95 -12.66 3.22
C ARG A 88 -20.17 -11.54 3.89
N LEU A 89 -18.97 -11.23 3.40
CA LEU A 89 -18.19 -10.09 3.88
C LEU A 89 -18.93 -8.77 3.64
N GLY A 90 -19.76 -8.69 2.58
CA GLY A 90 -20.66 -7.56 2.34
C GLY A 90 -19.97 -6.25 1.97
N VAL A 91 -18.67 -6.29 1.67
CA VAL A 91 -17.86 -5.15 1.24
C VAL A 91 -17.51 -5.35 -0.24
N ARG A 92 -17.77 -4.33 -1.06
CA ARG A 92 -17.32 -4.31 -2.45
C ARG A 92 -15.91 -3.72 -2.47
N PHE A 93 -14.98 -4.41 -3.10
CA PHE A 93 -13.61 -3.92 -3.28
C PHE A 93 -13.39 -3.57 -4.75
N ASP A 94 -13.44 -2.28 -5.07
CA ASP A 94 -13.09 -1.80 -6.41
C ASP A 94 -11.64 -1.28 -6.45
N VAL A 95 -10.95 -1.47 -7.57
CA VAL A 95 -9.52 -1.10 -7.69
C VAL A 95 -9.35 0.41 -7.49
N ASN A 96 -8.37 0.79 -6.67
CA ASN A 96 -8.10 2.15 -6.18
C ASN A 96 -9.10 2.72 -5.18
N GLU A 97 -10.15 1.98 -4.80
CA GLU A 97 -11.02 2.37 -3.70
C GLU A 97 -10.25 2.36 -2.38
N GLU A 98 -10.56 3.30 -1.49
CA GLU A 98 -9.86 3.48 -0.23
C GLU A 98 -10.78 3.25 0.97
N PHE A 99 -10.20 2.63 2.00
CA PHE A 99 -10.90 2.27 3.22
C PHE A 99 -10.09 2.70 4.44
N GLU A 100 -10.79 3.06 5.51
CA GLU A 100 -10.25 3.10 6.85
C GLU A 100 -10.42 1.72 7.48
N LEU A 101 -9.30 1.06 7.79
CA LEU A 101 -9.28 -0.19 8.53
C LEU A 101 -9.28 0.09 10.03
N GLU A 102 -10.27 -0.43 10.73
CA GLU A 102 -10.29 -0.46 12.19
C GLU A 102 -9.94 -1.86 12.68
N PHE A 103 -8.96 -1.94 13.58
CA PHE A 103 -8.58 -3.16 14.28
C PHE A 103 -9.01 -3.04 15.74
N LYS A 104 -10.08 -3.70 16.13
CA LYS A 104 -10.66 -3.53 17.48
C LYS A 104 -11.34 -4.81 17.96
N ASP A 105 -11.06 -5.21 19.21
CA ASP A 105 -11.70 -6.35 19.88
C ASP A 105 -11.65 -7.65 19.04
N GLY A 106 -10.51 -7.90 18.39
CA GLY A 106 -10.31 -9.08 17.51
C GLY A 106 -11.04 -9.01 16.17
N LYS A 107 -11.66 -7.88 15.83
CA LYS A 107 -12.37 -7.64 14.57
C LYS A 107 -11.58 -6.68 13.69
N ILE A 108 -11.70 -6.91 12.38
CA ILE A 108 -11.21 -6.01 11.34
C ILE A 108 -12.45 -5.46 10.64
N SER A 109 -12.63 -4.14 10.65
CA SER A 109 -13.74 -3.46 9.99
C SER A 109 -13.22 -2.60 8.85
N PHE A 110 -13.88 -2.68 7.70
CA PHE A 110 -13.58 -1.91 6.51
C PHE A 110 -14.61 -0.79 6.40
N ASN A 111 -14.19 0.44 6.64
CA ASN A 111 -15.05 1.61 6.54
C ASN A 111 -14.68 2.39 5.26
N PRO A 112 -15.60 2.56 4.30
CA PRO A 112 -15.33 3.36 3.10
C PRO A 112 -14.98 4.82 3.46
N ILE A 113 -14.09 5.45 2.70
CA ILE A 113 -13.66 6.85 2.86
C ILE A 113 -14.32 7.75 1.81
#